data_AF-A0A3B3T5F0-F1
#
_entry.id   AF-A0A3B3T5F0-F1
#
_cell.length_a   1.000
_cell.length_b   1.000
_cell.length_c   1.000
_cell.angle_alpha   90.00
_cell.angle_beta   90.00
_cell.angle_gamma   90.00
#
_symmetry.space_group_name_H-M   'P 1'
#
loop_
_entity.id
_entity.type
_entity.pdbx_description
1 polymer ?
#
loop_
_entity_poly.entity_id
_entity_poly.type
_entity_poly.pdbx_seq_one_letter_code
_entity_poly.pdbx_strand_id
1 'polypeptide(L)'
;MSGPPPQRRILNCGSIVLTPQENECLFGHLGKKCTTMSSAVVQVFLADRSSWVKRCCGVVCLVKDNSLRSYFLRVYDLKDGRQLFEQELYNNFTLSQSKPYFLSFVGDTCQVGMNFANDEEARRFRAAVGDLEKRQQRRTGDSAVNNMVHSNLKDKERKKKGRGGKKKLTKADIGTPSNFQ
;
A
#
# COMPACT_ATOMS: atom_id res chain seq x y z
N MET A 1 28.63 28.65 -2.71
CA MET A 1 27.15 28.68 -2.82
C MET A 1 26.68 27.36 -3.44
N SER A 2 26.60 26.28 -2.67
CA SER A 2 25.98 25.03 -3.13
C SER A 2 24.47 25.22 -3.08
N GLY A 3 23.86 25.45 -4.25
CA GLY A 3 22.41 25.55 -4.38
C GLY A 3 21.72 24.28 -3.86
N PRO A 4 20.45 24.38 -3.42
CA PRO A 4 19.70 23.21 -2.99
C PRO A 4 19.72 22.16 -4.09
N PRO A 5 19.89 20.86 -3.76
CA PRO A 5 19.89 19.80 -4.76
C PRO A 5 18.59 19.88 -5.58
N PRO A 6 18.66 19.63 -6.90
CA PRO A 6 17.47 19.67 -7.74
C PRO A 6 16.44 18.70 -7.15
N GLN A 7 15.28 19.22 -6.75
CA GLN A 7 14.16 18.41 -6.30
C GLN A 7 13.90 17.39 -7.40
N ARG A 8 14.15 16.10 -7.12
CA ARG A 8 13.78 15.01 -8.04
C ARG A 8 12.32 15.23 -8.40
N ARG A 9 12.05 15.58 -9.66
CA ARG A 9 10.70 15.68 -10.19
C ARG A 9 10.03 14.35 -9.87
N ILE A 10 9.01 14.38 -9.03
CA ILE A 10 8.28 13.17 -8.71
C ILE A 10 7.50 12.81 -9.95
N LEU A 11 7.87 11.69 -10.56
CA LEU A 11 7.24 11.20 -11.78
C LEU A 11 5.98 10.45 -11.38
N ASN A 12 4.84 10.95 -11.85
CA ASN A 12 3.56 10.26 -11.75
C ASN A 12 3.52 9.12 -12.76
N CYS A 13 3.15 7.91 -12.31
CA CYS A 13 2.97 6.76 -13.18
C CYS A 13 1.56 6.82 -13.81
N GLY A 14 1.48 7.22 -15.07
CA GLY A 14 0.22 7.29 -15.83
C GLY A 14 -0.28 5.94 -16.34
N SER A 15 -1.47 5.96 -16.91
CA SER A 15 -2.06 4.85 -17.66
C SER A 15 -1.40 4.74 -19.03
N ILE A 16 -1.18 3.53 -19.51
CA ILE A 16 -0.67 3.28 -20.88
C ILE A 16 -1.78 3.30 -21.93
N VAL A 17 -3.03 3.18 -21.50
CA VAL A 17 -4.21 3.23 -22.37
C VAL A 17 -4.56 4.68 -22.70
N LEU A 18 -4.27 5.62 -21.79
CA LEU A 18 -4.52 7.04 -21.97
C LEU A 18 -3.41 7.72 -22.78
N THR A 19 -3.80 8.77 -23.49
CA THR A 19 -2.87 9.70 -24.14
C THR A 19 -2.03 10.47 -23.11
N PRO A 20 -0.87 11.02 -23.50
CA PRO A 20 -0.08 11.87 -22.62
C PRO A 20 -0.87 13.05 -22.04
N GLN A 21 -1.71 13.69 -22.86
CA GLN A 21 -2.53 14.84 -22.45
C GLN A 21 -3.61 14.45 -21.42
N GLU A 22 -4.25 13.30 -21.60
CA GLU A 22 -5.21 12.77 -20.62
C GLU A 22 -4.53 12.43 -19.29
N ASN A 23 -3.33 11.85 -19.34
CA ASN A 23 -2.54 11.59 -18.13
C ASN A 23 -2.12 12.89 -17.42
N GLU A 24 -1.69 13.91 -18.16
CA GLU A 24 -1.39 15.23 -17.58
C GLU A 24 -2.61 15.85 -16.90
N CYS A 25 -3.78 15.76 -17.55
CA CYS A 25 -5.05 16.20 -16.99
C CYS A 25 -5.37 15.44 -15.68
N LEU A 26 -5.27 14.11 -15.69
CA LEU A 26 -5.46 13.26 -14.50
C LEU A 26 -4.55 13.70 -13.34
N PHE A 27 -3.28 14.00 -13.62
CA PHE A 27 -2.34 14.43 -12.58
C PHE A 27 -2.70 15.78 -11.96
N GLY A 28 -3.36 16.66 -12.69
CA GLY A 28 -3.91 17.91 -12.17
C GLY A 28 -4.93 17.70 -11.05
N HIS A 29 -5.65 16.57 -11.05
CA HIS A 29 -6.73 16.27 -10.10
C HIS A 29 -6.27 15.54 -8.82
N LEU A 30 -5.02 15.09 -8.74
CA LEU A 30 -4.51 14.31 -7.61
C LEU A 30 -4.35 15.12 -6.31
N GLY A 31 -4.23 16.44 -6.41
CA GLY A 31 -3.98 17.35 -5.29
C GLY A 31 -2.48 17.58 -4.98
N LYS A 32 -2.19 18.61 -4.18
CA LYS A 32 -0.81 18.98 -3.83
C LYS A 32 -0.18 17.88 -2.96
N LYS A 33 1.10 17.55 -3.23
CA LYS A 33 1.89 16.50 -2.54
C LYS A 33 1.37 15.06 -2.72
N CYS A 34 0.41 14.83 -3.61
CA CYS A 34 -0.03 13.51 -4.02
C CYS A 34 0.76 13.04 -5.25
N THR A 35 1.10 11.75 -5.29
CA THR A 35 1.90 11.17 -6.36
C THR A 35 1.35 9.81 -6.73
N THR A 36 1.15 9.54 -8.03
CA THR A 36 0.66 8.23 -8.48
C THR A 36 1.80 7.23 -8.67
N MET A 37 1.64 6.06 -8.06
CA MET A 37 2.55 4.93 -8.21
C MET A 37 2.17 4.04 -9.39
N SER A 38 0.88 4.00 -9.75
CA SER A 38 0.33 3.31 -10.91
C SER A 38 -1.05 3.90 -11.22
N SER A 39 -1.39 4.03 -12.50
CA SER A 39 -2.71 4.45 -12.95
C SER A 39 -3.21 3.51 -14.05
N ALA A 40 -4.52 3.26 -14.12
CA ALA A 40 -5.11 2.32 -15.06
C ALA A 40 -6.58 2.63 -15.35
N VAL A 41 -7.07 2.32 -16.54
CA VAL A 41 -8.49 2.51 -16.87
C VAL A 41 -9.30 1.31 -16.38
N VAL A 42 -10.34 1.56 -15.59
CA VAL A 42 -11.14 0.52 -14.94
C VAL A 42 -12.64 0.80 -14.92
N GLN A 43 -13.40 -0.27 -14.78
CA GLN A 43 -14.78 -0.25 -14.29
C GLN A 43 -14.80 -0.80 -12.87
N VAL A 44 -15.42 -0.06 -11.95
CA VAL A 44 -15.57 -0.47 -10.55
C VAL A 44 -16.91 -1.16 -10.35
N PHE A 45 -16.88 -2.29 -9.68
CA PHE A 45 -18.04 -3.07 -9.29
C PHE A 45 -18.08 -3.22 -7.77
N LEU A 46 -19.28 -3.21 -7.20
CA LEU A 46 -19.50 -3.55 -5.81
C LEU A 46 -20.23 -4.89 -5.75
N ALA A 47 -19.87 -5.71 -4.77
CA ALA A 47 -20.59 -6.95 -4.51
C ALA A 47 -21.93 -6.62 -3.84
N ASP A 48 -23.02 -7.06 -4.46
CA ASP A 48 -24.37 -7.04 -3.89
C ASP A 48 -24.90 -8.47 -3.80
N ARG A 49 -25.07 -8.96 -2.57
CA ARG A 49 -25.44 -10.33 -2.22
C ARG A 49 -24.56 -11.38 -2.91
N SER A 50 -24.94 -11.79 -4.12
CA SER A 50 -24.29 -12.82 -4.93
C SER A 50 -23.89 -12.34 -6.33
N SER A 51 -23.96 -11.05 -6.60
CA SER A 51 -23.72 -10.46 -7.92
C SER A 51 -22.81 -9.24 -7.88
N TRP A 52 -22.18 -8.92 -9.01
CA TRP A 52 -21.37 -7.72 -9.16
C TRP A 52 -22.19 -6.62 -9.82
N VAL A 53 -22.36 -5.50 -9.13
CA VAL A 53 -23.11 -4.33 -9.64
C VAL A 53 -22.13 -3.24 -10.03
N LYS A 54 -22.18 -2.79 -11.29
CA LYS A 54 -21.32 -1.72 -11.77
C LYS A 54 -21.62 -0.42 -11.02
N ARG A 55 -20.61 0.16 -10.39
CA ARG A 55 -20.72 1.42 -9.65
C ARG A 55 -20.31 2.63 -10.48
N CYS A 56 -19.17 2.55 -11.14
CA CYS A 56 -18.62 3.64 -11.95
C CYS A 56 -17.56 3.12 -12.96
N CYS A 57 -17.09 4.00 -13.83
CA CYS A 57 -15.96 3.75 -14.72
C CYS A 57 -15.08 4.99 -14.80
N GLY A 58 -13.76 4.80 -14.89
CA GLY A 58 -12.81 5.88 -14.88
C GLY A 58 -11.37 5.38 -14.82
N VAL A 59 -10.47 6.22 -14.33
CA VAL A 59 -9.06 5.89 -14.15
C VAL A 59 -8.79 5.68 -12.67
N VAL A 60 -8.41 4.46 -12.29
CA VAL A 60 -7.91 4.19 -10.94
C VAL A 60 -6.46 4.60 -10.82
N CYS A 61 -6.15 5.25 -9.72
CA CYS A 61 -4.84 5.74 -9.34
C CYS A 61 -4.47 5.15 -7.98
N LEU A 62 -3.33 4.47 -7.91
CA LEU A 62 -2.67 4.16 -6.65
C LEU A 62 -1.90 5.41 -6.20
N VAL A 63 -2.48 6.18 -5.30
CA VAL A 63 -1.99 7.49 -4.86
C VAL A 63 -1.25 7.34 -3.54
N LYS A 64 -0.04 7.87 -3.47
CA LYS A 64 0.64 8.16 -2.20
C LYS A 64 0.32 9.59 -1.79
N ASP A 65 -0.39 9.75 -0.68
CA ASP A 65 -0.68 11.05 -0.09
C ASP A 65 0.31 11.33 1.05
N ASN A 66 1.28 12.21 0.79
CA ASN A 66 2.29 12.54 1.80
C ASN A 66 1.73 13.39 2.95
N SER A 67 0.63 14.12 2.73
CA SER A 67 0.00 14.96 3.75
C SER A 67 -0.71 14.09 4.77
N LEU A 68 -1.43 13.07 4.30
CA LEU A 68 -2.13 12.10 5.14
C LEU A 68 -1.22 10.96 5.62
N ARG A 69 0.00 10.87 5.09
CA ARG A 69 0.96 9.76 5.33
C ARG A 69 0.36 8.38 5.03
N SER A 70 -0.58 8.34 4.09
CA SER A 70 -1.33 7.15 3.73
C SER A 70 -1.36 6.96 2.22
N TYR A 71 -1.94 5.84 1.79
CA TYR A 71 -2.07 5.46 0.39
C TYR A 71 -3.53 5.21 0.07
N PHE A 72 -3.94 5.62 -1.12
CA PHE A 72 -5.34 5.58 -1.54
C PHE A 72 -5.46 4.95 -2.92
N LEU A 73 -6.55 4.23 -3.15
CA LEU A 73 -7.06 3.93 -4.48
C LEU A 73 -8.12 4.98 -4.78
N ARG A 74 -7.84 5.87 -5.73
CA ARG A 74 -8.79 6.90 -6.17
C ARG A 74 -9.18 6.65 -7.62
N VAL A 75 -10.47 6.70 -7.93
CA VAL A 75 -10.96 6.60 -9.31
C VAL A 75 -11.47 7.96 -9.75
N TYR A 76 -10.97 8.43 -10.88
CA TYR A 76 -11.37 9.70 -11.48
C TYR A 76 -12.13 9.47 -12.78
N ASP A 77 -13.17 10.25 -13.02
CA ASP A 77 -13.81 10.30 -14.33
C ASP A 77 -12.90 11.00 -15.35
N LEU A 78 -12.85 10.50 -16.58
CA LEU A 78 -12.03 11.09 -17.64
C LEU A 78 -12.61 12.38 -18.22
N LYS A 79 -13.92 12.61 -18.10
CA LYS A 79 -14.60 13.75 -18.74
C LYS A 79 -14.59 14.99 -17.87
N ASP A 80 -14.94 14.86 -16.60
CA ASP A 80 -15.08 15.98 -15.66
C ASP A 80 -13.97 16.01 -14.59
N GLY A 81 -13.05 15.04 -14.60
CA GLY A 81 -11.95 14.97 -13.63
C GLY A 81 -12.41 14.72 -12.20
N ARG A 82 -13.69 14.36 -12.02
CA ARG A 82 -14.30 14.20 -10.71
C ARG A 82 -13.87 12.90 -10.07
N GLN A 83 -13.57 12.95 -8.77
CA GLN A 83 -13.33 11.74 -7.98
C GLN A 83 -14.65 10.96 -7.82
N LEU A 84 -14.69 9.75 -8.38
CA LEU A 84 -15.86 8.86 -8.41
C LEU A 84 -15.86 7.83 -7.28
N PHE A 85 -14.68 7.40 -6.85
CA PHE A 85 -14.49 6.40 -5.81
C PHE A 85 -13.16 6.64 -5.09
N GLU A 86 -13.13 6.32 -3.81
CA GLU A 86 -11.93 6.38 -2.98
C GLU A 86 -11.94 5.21 -1.99
N GLN A 87 -10.77 4.61 -1.78
CA GLN A 87 -10.52 3.64 -0.73
C GLN A 87 -9.14 3.93 -0.13
N GLU A 88 -9.08 4.12 1.18
CA GLU A 88 -7.80 4.14 1.90
C GLU A 88 -7.25 2.73 2.03
N LEU A 89 -5.95 2.57 1.80
CA LEU A 89 -5.27 1.29 1.97
C LEU A 89 -4.94 1.05 3.45
N TYR A 90 -5.52 -0.02 4.00
CA TYR A 90 -5.18 -0.51 5.34
C TYR A 90 -3.90 -1.35 5.35
N ASN A 91 -3.39 -1.66 6.54
CA ASN A 91 -2.21 -2.53 6.69
C ASN A 91 -2.51 -3.95 6.18
N ASN A 92 -1.61 -4.51 5.37
CA ASN A 92 -1.78 -5.82 4.73
C ASN A 92 -2.96 -5.86 3.73
N PHE A 93 -3.15 -4.76 3.00
CA PHE A 93 -4.12 -4.67 1.92
C PHE A 93 -3.84 -5.68 0.79
N THR A 94 -4.70 -6.70 0.69
CA THR A 94 -4.52 -7.78 -0.28
C THR A 94 -5.46 -7.64 -1.48
N LEU A 95 -4.89 -7.75 -2.69
CA LEU A 95 -5.65 -7.90 -3.93
C LEU A 95 -5.77 -9.36 -4.34
N SER A 96 -7.01 -9.83 -4.51
CA SER A 96 -7.34 -11.11 -5.12
C SER A 96 -7.55 -10.93 -6.62
N GLN A 97 -6.91 -11.78 -7.42
CA GLN A 97 -7.02 -11.76 -8.87
C GLN A 97 -7.74 -13.03 -9.33
N SER A 98 -8.99 -12.89 -9.76
CA SER A 98 -9.75 -14.01 -10.32
C SER A 98 -9.53 -14.16 -11.82
N LYS A 99 -9.15 -13.08 -12.52
CA LYS A 99 -8.86 -13.04 -13.95
C LYS A 99 -7.69 -12.09 -14.26
N PRO A 100 -7.01 -12.21 -15.41
CA PRO A 100 -5.95 -11.29 -15.80
C PRO A 100 -6.31 -9.81 -15.67
N TYR A 101 -7.51 -9.43 -16.10
CA TYR A 101 -8.06 -8.08 -16.02
C TYR A 101 -8.93 -7.78 -14.80
N PHE A 102 -9.18 -8.73 -13.88
CA PHE A 102 -10.10 -8.51 -12.77
C PHE A 102 -9.42 -8.67 -11.42
N LEU A 103 -9.29 -7.57 -10.69
CA LEU A 103 -8.79 -7.53 -9.32
C LEU A 103 -9.93 -7.22 -8.36
N SER A 104 -9.91 -7.79 -7.17
CA SER A 104 -10.88 -7.50 -6.11
C SER A 104 -10.20 -7.39 -4.75
N PHE A 105 -10.83 -6.62 -3.87
CA PHE A 105 -10.40 -6.42 -2.50
C PHE A 105 -11.62 -6.24 -1.59
N VAL A 106 -11.39 -6.32 -0.28
CA VAL A 106 -12.41 -6.02 0.72
C VAL A 106 -12.38 -4.52 0.99
N GLY A 107 -13.45 -3.82 0.65
CA GLY A 107 -13.64 -2.42 1.02
C GLY A 107 -14.33 -2.30 2.38
N ASP A 108 -14.65 -1.07 2.77
CA ASP A 108 -15.17 -0.77 4.12
C ASP A 108 -16.55 -1.40 4.40
N THR A 109 -17.39 -1.53 3.36
CA THR A 109 -18.79 -2.00 3.50
C THR A 109 -19.07 -3.29 2.74
N CYS A 110 -18.34 -3.54 1.66
CA CYS A 110 -18.56 -4.67 0.77
C CYS A 110 -17.29 -4.98 -0.02
N GLN A 111 -17.30 -6.11 -0.73
CA GLN A 111 -16.22 -6.45 -1.65
C GLN A 111 -16.28 -5.54 -2.88
N VAL A 112 -15.12 -5.03 -3.28
CA VAL A 112 -14.96 -4.16 -4.44
C VAL A 112 -14.19 -4.91 -5.52
N GLY A 113 -14.68 -4.84 -6.74
CA GLY A 113 -14.07 -5.41 -7.94
C GLY A 113 -13.65 -4.30 -8.90
N MET A 114 -12.50 -4.46 -9.53
CA MET A 114 -11.96 -3.58 -10.55
C MET A 114 -11.72 -4.41 -11.81
N ASN A 115 -12.48 -4.11 -12.85
CA ASN A 115 -12.31 -4.66 -14.19
C ASN A 115 -11.45 -3.68 -15.01
N PHE A 116 -10.24 -4.10 -15.38
CA PHE A 116 -9.27 -3.29 -16.10
C PHE A 116 -9.51 -3.37 -17.61
N ALA A 117 -9.30 -2.24 -18.29
CA ALA A 117 -9.38 -2.17 -19.75
C ALA A 117 -8.21 -2.91 -20.43
N ASN A 118 -7.11 -3.14 -19.70
CA ASN A 118 -5.91 -3.76 -20.23
C ASN A 118 -5.23 -4.67 -19.18
N ASP A 119 -4.88 -5.90 -19.59
CA ASP A 119 -4.23 -6.90 -18.73
C ASP A 119 -2.86 -6.47 -18.21
N GLU A 120 -2.09 -5.73 -19.02
CA GLU A 120 -0.80 -5.17 -18.63
C GLU A 120 -0.96 -4.16 -17.50
N GLU A 121 -1.99 -3.31 -17.57
CA GLU A 121 -2.30 -2.36 -16.51
C GLU A 121 -2.70 -3.07 -15.23
N ALA A 122 -3.57 -4.08 -15.31
CA ALA A 122 -3.97 -4.88 -14.15
C ALA A 122 -2.75 -5.49 -13.45
N ARG A 123 -1.83 -6.07 -14.23
CA ARG A 123 -0.62 -6.70 -13.70
C ARG A 123 0.32 -5.69 -13.04
N ARG A 124 0.58 -4.55 -13.68
CA ARG A 124 1.40 -3.46 -13.12
C ARG A 124 0.79 -2.89 -11.85
N PHE A 125 -0.53 -2.69 -11.85
CA PHE A 125 -1.26 -2.17 -10.70
C PHE A 125 -1.15 -3.11 -9.50
N ARG A 126 -1.40 -4.42 -9.72
CA ARG A 126 -1.24 -5.44 -8.68
C ARG A 126 0.17 -5.49 -8.12
N ALA A 127 1.19 -5.45 -8.99
CA ALA A 127 2.58 -5.43 -8.58
C ALA A 127 2.92 -4.19 -7.73
N ALA A 128 2.44 -3.01 -8.13
CA ALA A 128 2.66 -1.76 -7.40
C ALA A 128 2.05 -1.79 -5.99
N VAL A 129 0.86 -2.37 -5.83
CA VAL A 129 0.23 -2.58 -4.51
C VAL A 129 1.03 -3.59 -3.69
N GLY A 130 1.43 -4.73 -4.26
CA GLY A 130 2.23 -5.73 -3.55
C GLY A 130 3.61 -5.21 -3.10
N ASP A 131 4.25 -4.35 -3.90
CA ASP A 131 5.51 -3.72 -3.52
C ASP A 131 5.34 -2.66 -2.43
N LEU A 132 4.18 -2.00 -2.40
CA LEU A 132 3.83 -1.11 -1.32
C LEU A 132 3.70 -1.87 0.00
N GLU A 133 3.04 -3.03 0.02
CA GLU A 133 2.93 -3.88 1.22
C GLU A 133 4.31 -4.31 1.75
N LYS A 134 5.20 -4.79 0.87
CA LYS A 134 6.57 -5.18 1.25
C LYS A 134 7.35 -4.02 1.88
N ARG A 135 7.16 -2.79 1.38
CA ARG A 135 7.79 -1.59 1.94
C ARG A 135 7.26 -1.26 3.33
N GLN A 136 5.97 -1.46 3.57
CA GLN A 136 5.37 -1.23 4.89
C GLN A 136 5.89 -2.22 5.93
N GLN A 137 6.04 -3.51 5.57
CA GLN A 137 6.58 -4.55 6.45
C GLN A 137 8.03 -4.29 6.89
N ARG A 138 8.86 -3.70 6.02
CA ARG A 138 10.24 -3.34 6.39
C ARG A 138 10.29 -2.20 7.41
N ARG A 139 9.38 -1.22 7.31
CA ARG A 139 9.34 -0.09 8.24
C ARG A 139 8.93 -0.51 9.66
N THR A 140 8.09 -1.53 9.80
CA THR A 140 7.72 -2.09 11.11
C THR A 140 8.79 -3.02 11.69
N GLY A 141 9.64 -3.63 10.86
CA GLY A 141 10.78 -4.45 11.29
C GLY A 141 12.00 -3.66 11.79
N ASP A 142 12.31 -2.51 11.19
CA ASP A 142 13.50 -1.71 11.53
C ASP A 142 13.35 -0.87 12.83
N SER A 143 12.14 -0.73 13.38
CA SER A 143 11.94 -0.06 14.68
C SER A 143 12.44 -0.86 15.88
N ALA A 144 12.94 -2.09 15.70
CA ALA A 144 13.44 -2.93 16.78
C ALA A 144 14.99 -2.95 16.94
N VAL A 145 15.78 -2.26 16.10
CA VAL A 145 17.26 -2.44 16.11
C VAL A 145 18.09 -1.15 16.26
N ASN A 146 17.51 0.05 16.17
CA ASN A 146 18.30 1.30 16.13
C ASN A 146 18.39 2.11 17.44
N ASN A 147 18.41 1.45 18.62
CA ASN A 147 18.63 2.13 19.90
C ASN A 147 19.77 1.54 20.74
N MET A 148 20.94 1.26 20.13
CA MET A 148 22.14 0.84 20.88
C MET A 148 23.47 1.37 20.33
N VAL A 149 23.53 2.63 19.88
CA VAL A 149 24.84 3.24 19.57
C VAL A 149 24.93 4.65 20.14
N HIS A 150 25.10 4.77 21.45
CA HIS A 150 25.84 5.88 22.08
C HIS A 150 26.21 5.54 23.53
N SER A 151 27.44 5.05 23.75
CA SER A 151 28.30 5.48 24.88
C SER A 151 29.68 4.83 24.73
N ASN A 152 30.69 5.67 24.52
CA ASN A 152 32.10 5.32 24.52
C ASN A 152 32.67 5.44 25.96
N LEU A 153 33.70 4.63 26.23
CA LEU A 153 34.78 4.75 27.24
C LEU A 153 34.65 3.99 28.59
N LYS A 154 35.55 2.99 28.68
CA LYS A 154 36.49 2.64 29.76
C LYS A 154 35.98 1.98 31.05
N ASP A 155 36.51 0.76 31.23
CA ASP A 155 37.37 0.30 32.34
C ASP A 155 36.88 -0.89 33.20
N LYS A 156 37.87 -1.78 33.42
CA LYS A 156 38.09 -2.73 34.51
C LYS A 156 37.30 -4.04 34.62
N GLU A 157 38.09 -5.12 34.41
CA GLU A 157 38.10 -6.40 35.14
C GLU A 157 37.18 -6.51 36.37
N ARG A 158 36.31 -7.55 36.37
CA ARG A 158 36.15 -8.44 37.54
C ARG A 158 35.39 -9.74 37.21
N LYS A 159 35.96 -10.82 37.75
CA LYS A 159 35.61 -12.23 37.72
C LYS A 159 34.38 -12.55 38.61
N LYS A 160 33.36 -13.25 38.12
CA LYS A 160 32.67 -14.43 38.77
C LYS A 160 31.30 -14.80 38.15
N LYS A 161 31.18 -16.10 37.83
CA LYS A 161 30.05 -17.06 37.95
C LYS A 161 28.60 -16.52 38.01
N GLY A 162 27.75 -17.04 37.11
CA GLY A 162 26.29 -17.03 37.29
C GLY A 162 25.50 -17.62 36.12
N ARG A 163 24.72 -18.67 36.38
CA ARG A 163 23.89 -19.47 35.47
C ARG A 163 22.78 -18.67 34.77
N GLY A 164 22.35 -19.12 33.58
CA GLY A 164 21.01 -18.79 33.06
C GLY A 164 20.87 -18.86 31.54
N GLY A 165 20.86 -20.05 30.95
CA GLY A 165 20.56 -20.23 29.52
C GLY A 165 19.14 -19.77 29.19
N LYS A 166 19.01 -18.89 28.18
CA LYS A 166 17.73 -18.49 27.59
C LYS A 166 17.08 -19.73 26.94
N LYS A 167 16.01 -20.25 27.53
CA LYS A 167 15.17 -21.30 26.93
C LYS A 167 14.32 -20.67 25.82
N LYS A 168 14.40 -21.24 24.61
CA LYS A 168 13.44 -20.99 23.53
C LYS A 168 12.11 -21.60 23.95
N LEU A 169 11.06 -20.78 24.04
CA LEU A 169 9.69 -21.25 24.25
C LEU A 169 9.27 -22.09 23.06
N THR A 170 8.74 -23.28 23.31
CA THR A 170 8.22 -24.19 22.27
C THR A 170 6.73 -24.37 22.43
N LYS A 171 6.06 -24.88 21.40
CA LYS A 171 4.60 -25.05 21.33
C LYS A 171 4.01 -25.99 22.39
N ALA A 172 4.86 -26.65 23.20
CA ALA A 172 4.45 -27.46 24.34
C ALA A 172 4.28 -26.63 25.65
N ASP A 173 4.71 -25.37 25.67
CA ASP A 173 4.64 -24.49 26.85
C ASP A 173 3.31 -23.71 26.95
N ILE A 174 2.40 -23.88 25.99
CA ILE A 174 1.05 -23.32 25.99
C ILE A 174 0.09 -24.42 26.48
N GLY A 175 -0.22 -24.42 27.77
CA GLY A 175 -1.22 -25.32 28.35
C GLY A 175 -2.60 -25.10 27.72
N THR A 176 -3.41 -26.16 27.68
CA THR A 176 -4.80 -26.12 27.19
C THR A 176 -5.63 -25.10 28.00
N PRO A 177 -6.42 -24.24 27.34
CA PRO A 177 -7.16 -23.17 28.02
C PRO A 177 -8.19 -23.76 28.97
N SER A 178 -8.05 -23.41 30.25
CA SER A 178 -8.98 -23.76 31.33
C SER A 178 -9.55 -22.44 31.87
N ASN A 179 -10.71 -22.01 31.32
CA ASN A 179 -11.65 -21.00 31.86
C ASN A 179 -12.45 -20.30 30.73
N PHE A 180 -13.09 -21.08 29.85
CA PHE A 180 -14.26 -20.57 29.14
C PHE A 180 -15.49 -21.01 29.96
N GLN A 181 -16.02 -20.06 30.73
CA GLN A 181 -17.30 -20.18 31.41
C GLN A 181 -18.13 -18.95 31.08
#